data_AF-A0AAU0R6S5-F1
#
_entry.id   AF-A0AAU0R6S5-F1
#
_cell.length_a   1.000
_cell.length_b   1.000
_cell.length_c   1.000
_cell.angle_alpha   90.00
_cell.angle_beta   90.00
_cell.angle_gamma   90.00
#
_symmetry.space_group_name_H-M   'P 1'
#
loop_
_entity.id
_entity.type
_entity.pdbx_description
1 polymer ?
#
loop_
_entity_poly.entity_id
_entity_poly.type
_entity_poly.pdbx_seq_one_letter_code
_entity_poly.pdbx_strand_id
1 'polypeptide(L)'
;MNKTAIIASTDRGVELGLRIRQEFPHAVVVSTRTHEQITSIPAIADFLQTNYDNFDTLVFIGALGICVRSIAPYLQNKHTDPAVINMDDHGYYVQAVVSGHEGGANALATKLALATAGQAVITTSSDLQQLWALDTLAAQFNWKATPNNALIALFVNNKPTAVLLDIKDKGTQYLERTKPAFANIYYAFEEIDFSKYELLIAVTYKNYEAPIPVFHYHVPVLNIGMGCSRDIETDLLEASLHEQFQIQGLALSALKAIGSIDIKGDETAFIALAQTLSVPFITFTADELNTQVVPNASEVVLSKLGVHSVSEAAAMLLSGNTGLFLEKQKITVASGKKHTLAIAIDKSAVRKAEVVIVGAGPGDAELISIKGKQLLETADLILYAGSLVPEELTHYAKTGAVVRNSASMTLEDQISLMETHYAKGHLIVRLQSGDPSIYGAIQEQMTIFDEKGMDYSIVPGISSFQAAAAYLKSEFTIPEVVQSIILTRGAGKTPLPENEKLNEMAKHKATMCIFLSATIAKSVQAQLLEHYAPETPVAVLYRVTWKDEAVFTGQLKDLAQIIRDNKLTLTTLVIVGDAIGARKNRSHLYSPEWKHTFRTGKTLKV
;
A
#
# COMPACT_ATOMS: atom_id res chain seq x y z
N MET A 1 4.49 -12.33 23.62
CA MET A 1 4.36 -10.97 24.18
C MET A 1 5.70 -10.63 24.82
N ASN A 2 6.32 -9.52 24.45
CA ASN A 2 7.62 -9.14 25.00
C ASN A 2 7.51 -8.84 26.49
N LYS A 3 8.35 -9.47 27.30
CA LYS A 3 8.49 -9.19 28.74
C LYS A 3 9.26 -7.90 28.91
N THR A 4 8.63 -6.89 29.52
CA THR A 4 9.25 -5.58 29.76
C THR A 4 9.39 -5.31 31.26
N ALA A 5 10.58 -4.88 31.69
CA ALA A 5 10.80 -4.32 33.01
C ALA A 5 11.05 -2.81 32.92
N ILE A 6 10.33 -2.02 33.73
CA ILE A 6 10.51 -0.58 33.88
C ILE A 6 11.19 -0.35 35.23
N ILE A 7 12.41 0.16 35.22
CA ILE A 7 13.29 0.29 36.38
C ILE A 7 13.41 1.78 36.73
N ALA A 8 12.75 2.22 37.81
CA ALA A 8 12.77 3.61 38.25
C ALA A 8 13.67 3.82 39.47
N SER A 9 14.40 4.93 39.51
CA SER A 9 15.33 5.27 40.60
C SER A 9 14.91 6.48 41.47
N THR A 10 13.87 7.21 41.04
CA THR A 10 13.30 8.39 41.70
C THR A 10 11.79 8.25 41.86
N ASP A 11 11.18 8.98 42.80
CA ASP A 11 9.72 8.92 43.02
C ASP A 11 8.94 9.40 41.79
N ARG A 12 9.41 10.48 41.15
CA ARG A 12 8.87 10.93 39.86
C ARG A 12 9.06 9.87 38.76
N GLY A 13 10.19 9.19 38.75
CA GLY A 13 10.43 8.08 37.82
C GLY A 13 9.44 6.94 38.01
N VAL A 14 9.00 6.67 39.24
CA VAL A 14 7.93 5.70 39.54
C VAL A 14 6.60 6.14 38.93
N GLU A 15 6.21 7.40 39.12
CA GLU A 15 4.97 7.95 38.52
C GLU A 15 4.99 7.84 36.99
N LEU A 16 6.11 8.19 36.37
CA LEU A 16 6.30 8.08 34.93
C LEU A 16 6.27 6.62 34.45
N GLY A 17 6.90 5.70 35.20
CA GLY A 17 6.86 4.27 34.91
C GLY A 17 5.47 3.67 35.00
N LEU A 18 4.66 4.11 35.96
CA LEU A 18 3.25 3.71 36.09
C LEU A 18 2.39 4.25 34.95
N ARG A 19 2.65 5.47 34.46
CA ARG A 19 2.01 6.01 33.26
C ARG A 19 2.36 5.19 32.02
N ILE A 20 3.64 4.88 31.82
CA ILE A 20 4.09 4.03 30.71
C ILE A 20 3.43 2.65 30.78
N ARG A 21 3.28 2.05 31.98
CA ARG A 21 2.61 0.76 32.13
C ARG A 21 1.18 0.74 31.58
N GLN A 22 0.48 1.87 31.50
CA GLN A 22 -0.86 1.92 30.88
C GLN A 22 -0.81 1.60 29.38
N GLU A 23 0.27 2.00 28.70
CA GLU A 23 0.54 1.69 27.27
C GLU A 23 1.21 0.32 27.06
N PHE A 24 1.78 -0.24 28.13
CA PHE A 24 2.46 -1.54 28.16
C PHE A 24 1.93 -2.38 29.34
N PRO A 25 0.70 -2.93 29.24
CA PRO A 25 -0.02 -3.51 30.39
C PRO A 25 0.64 -4.75 31.00
N HIS A 26 1.57 -5.39 30.30
CA HIS A 26 2.34 -6.54 30.78
C HIS A 26 3.72 -6.16 31.35
N ALA A 27 4.05 -4.87 31.38
CA ALA A 27 5.32 -4.40 31.93
C ALA A 27 5.32 -4.45 33.46
N VAL A 28 6.42 -4.93 34.04
CA VAL A 28 6.64 -4.90 35.48
C VAL A 28 7.38 -3.61 35.83
N VAL A 29 6.86 -2.83 36.78
CA VAL A 29 7.54 -1.63 37.28
C VAL A 29 8.26 -2.00 38.57
N VAL A 30 9.58 -1.78 38.59
CA VAL A 30 10.46 -2.05 39.73
C VAL A 30 11.19 -0.79 40.15
N SER A 31 11.42 -0.61 41.46
CA SER A 31 12.14 0.57 41.96
C SER A 31 12.81 0.33 43.30
N THR A 32 13.87 1.10 43.57
CA THR A 32 14.42 1.26 44.92
C THR A 32 13.58 2.18 45.82
N ARG A 33 12.51 2.77 45.27
CA ARG A 33 11.50 3.54 46.00
C ARG A 33 10.31 2.65 46.36
N THR A 34 9.58 3.07 47.38
CA THR A 34 8.39 2.35 47.88
C THR A 34 7.13 2.95 47.28
N HIS A 35 6.30 2.14 46.61
CA HIS A 35 4.99 2.54 46.11
C HIS A 35 4.07 1.31 46.01
N GLU A 36 2.76 1.46 46.25
CA GLU A 36 1.81 0.34 46.36
C GLU A 36 1.63 -0.45 45.05
N GLN A 37 1.88 0.20 43.91
CA GLN A 37 1.63 -0.35 42.59
C GLN A 37 2.87 -0.90 41.87
N ILE A 38 4.01 -1.02 42.56
CA ILE A 38 5.29 -1.46 41.98
C ILE A 38 5.96 -2.53 42.85
N THR A 39 6.94 -3.23 42.27
CA THR A 39 7.81 -4.15 43.03
C THR A 39 9.00 -3.38 43.60
N SER A 40 9.07 -3.27 44.92
CA SER A 40 10.23 -2.67 45.60
C SER A 40 11.43 -3.62 45.55
N ILE A 41 12.60 -3.08 45.18
CA ILE A 41 13.87 -3.80 45.12
C ILE A 41 14.91 -3.10 45.99
N PRO A 42 15.82 -3.84 46.67
CA PRO A 42 16.85 -3.24 47.51
C PRO A 42 17.88 -2.46 46.69
N ALA A 43 18.29 -3.00 45.54
CA ALA A 43 19.16 -2.35 44.58
C ALA A 43 18.83 -2.77 43.15
N ILE A 44 19.08 -1.87 42.19
CA ILE A 44 18.95 -2.16 40.75
C ILE A 44 19.90 -3.30 40.33
N ALA A 45 21.12 -3.32 40.89
CA ALA A 45 22.12 -4.35 40.58
C ALA A 45 21.62 -5.76 40.93
N ASP A 46 21.01 -5.94 42.10
CA ASP A 46 20.48 -7.22 42.58
C ASP A 46 19.34 -7.72 41.68
N PHE A 47 18.47 -6.81 41.25
CA PHE A 47 17.40 -7.13 40.32
C PHE A 47 17.95 -7.63 38.98
N LEU A 48 18.90 -6.88 38.39
CA LEU A 48 19.48 -7.24 37.09
C LEU A 48 20.29 -8.53 37.14
N GLN A 49 21.01 -8.80 38.23
CA GLN A 49 21.77 -10.03 38.40
C GLN A 49 20.93 -11.30 38.18
N THR A 50 19.66 -11.24 38.57
CA THR A 50 18.74 -12.39 38.46
C THR A 50 17.85 -12.32 37.22
N ASN A 51 17.68 -11.14 36.62
CA ASN A 51 16.61 -10.90 35.65
C ASN A 51 17.04 -10.30 34.32
N TYR A 52 18.33 -10.00 34.10
CA TYR A 52 18.78 -9.36 32.85
C TYR A 52 18.33 -10.15 31.62
N ASP A 53 18.53 -11.48 31.62
CA ASP A 53 18.15 -12.37 30.50
C ASP A 53 16.67 -12.82 30.53
N ASN A 54 15.92 -12.45 31.57
CA ASN A 54 14.52 -12.88 31.75
C ASN A 54 13.51 -11.94 31.09
N PHE A 55 13.96 -10.77 30.64
CA PHE A 55 13.15 -9.75 30.00
C PHE A 55 13.66 -9.49 28.58
N ASP A 56 12.74 -9.34 27.63
CA ASP A 56 13.09 -8.95 26.27
C ASP A 56 13.44 -7.45 26.19
N THR A 57 13.06 -6.68 27.22
CA THR A 57 13.17 -5.23 27.24
C THR A 57 13.35 -4.68 28.66
N LEU A 58 14.31 -3.78 28.83
CA LEU A 58 14.59 -3.05 30.06
C LEU A 58 14.48 -1.54 29.81
N VAL A 59 13.58 -0.86 30.52
CA VAL A 59 13.37 0.60 30.43
C VAL A 59 13.80 1.26 31.74
N PHE A 60 14.95 1.92 31.74
CA PHE A 60 15.46 2.66 32.89
C PHE A 60 14.88 4.06 32.93
N ILE A 61 14.34 4.47 34.07
CA ILE A 61 13.87 5.83 34.34
C ILE A 61 14.77 6.46 35.40
N GLY A 62 15.63 7.38 34.95
CA GLY A 62 16.62 8.06 35.75
C GLY A 62 17.86 8.46 34.96
N ALA A 63 18.96 8.68 35.68
CA ALA A 63 20.21 9.09 35.08
C ALA A 63 20.82 7.98 34.21
N LEU A 64 21.19 8.30 32.97
CA LEU A 64 21.83 7.38 32.02
C LEU A 64 23.06 6.67 32.62
N GLY A 65 23.85 7.38 33.45
CA GLY A 65 25.01 6.80 34.10
C GLY A 65 24.69 5.63 35.03
N ILE A 66 23.50 5.61 35.64
CA ILE A 66 23.03 4.46 36.44
C ILE A 66 22.71 3.30 35.51
N CYS A 67 21.90 3.54 34.46
CA CYS A 67 21.57 2.54 33.44
C CYS A 67 22.82 1.85 32.90
N VAL A 68 23.79 2.62 32.40
CA VAL A 68 25.01 2.09 31.76
C VAL A 68 25.85 1.26 32.75
N ARG A 69 26.09 1.78 33.97
CA ARG A 69 26.87 1.03 34.97
C ARG A 69 26.17 -0.25 35.43
N SER A 70 24.84 -0.22 35.51
CA SER A 70 24.03 -1.36 35.97
C SER A 70 23.96 -2.49 34.95
N ILE A 71 23.97 -2.20 33.65
CA ILE A 71 23.93 -3.22 32.59
C ILE A 71 25.31 -3.72 32.15
N ALA A 72 26.35 -2.90 32.30
CA ALA A 72 27.69 -3.20 31.77
C ALA A 72 28.24 -4.61 32.11
N PRO A 73 28.01 -5.19 33.31
CA PRO A 73 28.49 -6.53 33.62
C PRO A 73 27.83 -7.67 32.82
N TYR A 74 26.68 -7.42 32.18
CA TYR A 74 25.85 -8.45 31.55
C TYR A 74 25.83 -8.40 30.03
N LEU A 75 26.39 -7.35 29.42
CA LEU A 75 26.41 -7.19 27.96
C LEU A 75 27.26 -8.27 27.30
N GLN A 76 26.69 -8.98 26.32
CA GLN A 76 27.39 -9.98 25.52
C GLN A 76 27.48 -9.57 24.06
N ASN A 77 26.32 -9.48 23.39
CA ASN A 77 26.24 -9.10 21.98
C ASN A 77 24.83 -8.65 21.59
N LYS A 78 24.72 -7.89 20.49
CA LYS A 78 23.47 -7.30 19.99
C LYS A 78 22.36 -8.31 19.60
N HIS A 79 22.67 -9.59 19.46
CA HIS A 79 21.71 -10.63 19.07
C HIS A 79 21.05 -11.32 20.27
N THR A 80 21.72 -11.32 21.41
CA THR A 80 21.24 -11.98 22.64
C THR A 80 20.84 -10.98 23.72
N ASP A 81 21.45 -9.80 23.74
CA ASP A 81 21.19 -8.79 24.77
C ASP A 81 19.79 -8.18 24.59
N PRO A 82 19.02 -7.98 25.69
CA PRO A 82 17.70 -7.38 25.62
C PRO A 82 17.74 -5.93 25.13
N ALA A 83 16.61 -5.43 24.63
CA ALA A 83 16.47 -4.02 24.29
C ALA A 83 16.58 -3.16 25.56
N VAL A 84 17.60 -2.31 25.66
CA VAL A 84 17.74 -1.40 26.80
C VAL A 84 17.50 0.05 26.39
N ILE A 85 16.60 0.70 27.11
CA ILE A 85 16.21 2.08 26.91
C ILE A 85 16.47 2.83 28.21
N ASN A 86 17.00 4.05 28.12
CA ASN A 86 17.08 4.97 29.25
C ASN A 86 16.22 6.20 28.95
N MET A 87 15.49 6.66 29.96
CA MET A 87 14.72 7.89 29.90
C MET A 87 14.96 8.70 31.17
N ASP A 88 15.03 10.02 31.06
CA ASP A 88 15.07 10.87 32.26
C ASP A 88 13.72 10.86 32.99
N ASP A 89 13.70 11.25 34.26
CA ASP A 89 12.49 11.18 35.08
C ASP A 89 11.43 12.25 34.73
N HIS A 90 11.72 13.20 33.84
CA HIS A 90 10.72 14.11 33.27
C HIS A 90 10.14 13.59 31.95
N GLY A 91 10.73 12.54 31.38
CA GLY A 91 10.29 11.93 30.13
C GLY A 91 10.64 12.74 28.89
N TYR A 92 11.56 13.70 28.98
CA TYR A 92 11.93 14.58 27.87
C TYR A 92 12.76 13.88 26.81
N TYR A 93 13.67 13.00 27.21
CA TYR A 93 14.58 12.29 26.31
C TYR A 93 14.49 10.79 26.56
N VAL A 94 14.24 10.05 25.47
CA VAL A 94 14.18 8.59 25.48
C VAL A 94 15.27 8.04 24.59
N GLN A 95 16.29 7.43 25.17
CA GLN A 95 17.49 7.00 24.47
C GLN A 95 17.56 5.47 24.39
N ALA A 96 17.77 4.94 23.19
CA ALA A 96 18.19 3.57 23.02
C ALA A 96 19.65 3.42 23.48
N VAL A 97 19.92 2.47 24.38
CA VAL A 97 21.23 2.30 25.01
C VAL A 97 21.98 1.12 24.39
N VAL A 98 21.36 -0.05 24.29
CA VAL A 98 21.90 -1.23 23.59
C VAL A 98 20.79 -1.97 22.83
N SER A 99 21.20 -2.83 21.90
CA SER A 99 20.30 -3.62 21.05
C SER A 99 19.34 -2.74 20.23
N GLY A 100 19.92 -1.71 19.60
CA GLY A 100 19.24 -0.64 18.84
C GLY A 100 18.27 -1.13 17.77
N HIS A 101 18.78 -1.44 16.58
CA HIS A 101 17.94 -1.73 15.41
C HIS A 101 17.40 -3.18 15.42
N GLU A 102 18.27 -4.19 15.47
CA GLU A 102 17.86 -5.62 15.50
C GLU A 102 17.08 -5.99 16.78
N GLY A 103 17.52 -5.50 17.95
CA GLY A 103 16.83 -5.76 19.22
C GLY A 103 15.60 -4.89 19.48
N GLY A 104 15.30 -3.93 18.60
CA GLY A 104 14.09 -3.11 18.68
C GLY A 104 14.14 -1.95 19.68
N ALA A 105 15.27 -1.65 20.31
CA ALA A 105 15.39 -0.52 21.25
C ALA A 105 15.09 0.84 20.60
N ASN A 106 15.43 1.04 19.31
CA ASN A 106 15.13 2.29 18.59
C ASN A 106 13.63 2.51 18.36
N ALA A 107 12.95 1.45 17.89
CA ALA A 107 11.50 1.48 17.68
C ALA A 107 10.77 1.71 19.00
N LEU A 108 11.22 1.06 20.08
CA LEU A 108 10.65 1.24 21.40
C LEU A 108 10.93 2.63 21.98
N ALA A 109 12.14 3.18 21.81
CA ALA A 109 12.44 4.55 22.23
C ALA A 109 11.53 5.57 21.54
N THR A 110 11.24 5.39 20.24
CA THR A 110 10.29 6.21 19.49
C THR A 110 8.86 6.08 20.04
N LYS A 111 8.41 4.86 20.31
CA LYS A 111 7.08 4.60 20.88
C LYS A 111 6.94 5.22 22.28
N LEU A 112 7.95 5.08 23.12
CA LEU A 112 7.98 5.65 24.47
C LEU A 112 8.00 7.18 24.43
N ALA A 113 8.79 7.77 23.53
CA ALA A 113 8.82 9.23 23.34
C ALA A 113 7.44 9.79 22.97
N LEU A 114 6.70 9.12 22.07
CA LEU A 114 5.31 9.51 21.75
C LEU A 114 4.39 9.41 22.98
N ALA A 115 4.54 8.34 23.78
CA ALA A 115 3.73 8.13 24.99
C ALA A 115 4.01 9.16 26.10
N THR A 116 5.23 9.72 26.15
CA THR A 116 5.63 10.70 27.18
C THR A 116 5.64 12.14 26.68
N ALA A 117 5.29 12.37 25.41
CA ALA A 117 5.52 13.64 24.71
C ALA A 117 6.99 14.10 24.77
N GLY A 118 7.91 13.13 24.81
CA GLY A 118 9.35 13.33 24.79
C GLY A 118 9.93 13.23 23.38
N GLN A 119 11.25 13.30 23.31
CA GLN A 119 12.04 13.14 22.09
C GLN A 119 12.87 11.85 22.17
N ALA A 120 12.75 11.01 21.14
CA ALA A 120 13.62 9.86 21.00
C ALA A 120 15.03 10.32 20.59
N VAL A 121 16.04 9.86 21.31
CA VAL A 121 17.46 10.09 21.01
C VAL A 121 18.01 8.83 20.36
N ILE A 122 17.94 8.79 19.03
CA ILE A 122 18.46 7.69 18.21
C ILE A 122 19.79 8.12 17.60
N THR A 123 20.86 7.35 17.83
CA THR A 123 22.23 7.72 17.42
C THR A 123 22.83 6.77 16.37
N THR A 124 22.13 5.70 16.02
CA THR A 124 22.57 4.75 14.99
C THR A 124 22.64 5.43 13.63
N SER A 125 23.78 5.27 12.94
CA SER A 125 24.08 5.98 11.68
C SER A 125 23.07 5.69 10.56
N SER A 126 22.54 4.46 10.49
CA SER A 126 21.49 4.11 9.52
C SER A 126 20.19 4.88 9.76
N ASP A 127 19.74 4.96 11.01
CA ASP A 127 18.52 5.71 11.40
C ASP A 127 18.71 7.23 11.25
N LEU A 128 19.87 7.77 11.63
CA LEU A 128 20.19 9.19 11.51
C LEU A 128 20.30 9.66 10.05
N GLN A 129 20.78 8.78 9.16
CA GLN A 129 20.87 9.07 7.73
C GLN A 129 19.58 8.73 6.96
N GLN A 130 18.54 8.23 7.65
CA GLN A 130 17.31 7.70 7.05
C GLN A 130 17.57 6.64 5.96
N LEU A 131 18.64 5.86 6.12
CA LEU A 131 19.00 4.79 5.20
C LEU A 131 18.29 3.50 5.56
N TRP A 132 18.15 2.63 4.56
CA TRP A 132 17.66 1.28 4.79
C TRP A 132 18.66 0.49 5.64
N ALA A 133 18.13 -0.19 6.66
CA ALA A 133 18.88 -1.18 7.42
C ALA A 133 18.90 -2.50 6.63
N LEU A 134 19.93 -2.66 5.79
CA LEU A 134 20.05 -3.80 4.89
C LEU A 134 20.09 -5.16 5.63
N ASP A 135 20.56 -5.19 6.87
CA ASP A 135 20.56 -6.38 7.72
C ASP A 135 19.16 -6.84 8.15
N THR A 136 18.18 -5.93 8.27
CA THR A 136 16.83 -6.26 8.78
C THR A 136 15.75 -6.34 7.71
N LEU A 137 15.99 -5.80 6.51
CA LEU A 137 15.01 -5.83 5.40
C LEU A 137 14.46 -7.25 5.13
N ALA A 138 15.32 -8.27 5.18
CA ALA A 138 14.92 -9.64 4.93
C ALA A 138 13.90 -10.14 5.95
N ALA A 139 14.15 -9.91 7.24
CA ALA A 139 13.21 -10.27 8.30
C ALA A 139 11.94 -9.41 8.26
N GLN A 140 12.07 -8.11 7.97
CA GLN A 140 10.96 -7.17 7.91
C GLN A 140 9.93 -7.52 6.82
N PHE A 141 10.39 -7.97 5.66
CA PHE A 141 9.54 -8.22 4.49
C PHE A 141 9.42 -9.71 4.13
N ASN A 142 9.91 -10.61 4.98
CA ASN A 142 9.92 -12.06 4.74
C ASN A 142 10.67 -12.46 3.45
N TRP A 143 11.82 -11.83 3.21
CA TRP A 143 12.77 -12.22 2.17
C TRP A 143 13.85 -13.14 2.73
N LYS A 144 14.63 -13.75 1.84
CA LYS A 144 15.80 -14.56 2.17
C LYS A 144 17.05 -13.84 1.71
N ALA A 145 17.96 -13.57 2.63
CA ALA A 145 19.25 -12.96 2.32
C ALA A 145 20.30 -13.45 3.32
N THR A 146 21.56 -13.48 2.89
CA THR A 146 22.69 -13.76 3.77
C THR A 146 23.36 -12.43 4.15
N PRO A 147 23.49 -12.10 5.44
CA PRO A 147 24.15 -10.87 5.87
C PRO A 147 25.57 -10.77 5.35
N ASN A 148 25.95 -9.60 4.81
CA ASN A 148 27.30 -9.35 4.34
C ASN A 148 27.77 -7.94 4.75
N ASN A 149 28.59 -7.87 5.79
CA ASN A 149 29.07 -6.61 6.36
C ASN A 149 29.85 -5.74 5.36
N ALA A 150 30.53 -6.33 4.37
CA ALA A 150 31.25 -5.56 3.36
C ALA A 150 30.28 -4.82 2.42
N LEU A 151 29.20 -5.48 1.99
CA LEU A 151 28.16 -4.86 1.14
C LEU A 151 27.36 -3.80 1.92
N ILE A 152 27.03 -4.10 3.18
CA ILE A 152 26.37 -3.14 4.08
C ILE A 152 27.23 -1.90 4.25
N ALA A 153 28.55 -2.07 4.42
CA ALA A 153 29.47 -0.94 4.54
C ALA A 153 29.53 -0.06 3.28
N LEU A 154 29.44 -0.64 2.06
CA LEU A 154 29.35 0.15 0.83
C LEU A 154 28.12 1.06 0.84
N PHE A 155 26.96 0.52 1.21
CA PHE A 155 25.71 1.27 1.24
C PHE A 155 25.69 2.37 2.32
N VAL A 156 26.13 2.05 3.55
CA VAL A 156 26.20 3.02 4.66
C VAL A 156 27.20 4.15 4.38
N ASN A 157 28.21 3.91 3.55
CA ASN A 157 29.15 4.93 3.08
C ASN A 157 28.66 5.68 1.83
N ASN A 158 27.36 5.59 1.51
CA ASN A 158 26.69 6.31 0.41
C ASN A 158 27.33 6.07 -0.97
N LYS A 159 27.89 4.87 -1.20
CA LYS A 159 28.43 4.52 -2.51
C LYS A 159 27.31 4.48 -3.56
N PRO A 160 27.56 4.93 -4.80
CA PRO A 160 26.56 4.89 -5.86
C PRO A 160 25.97 3.48 -5.98
N THR A 161 24.66 3.35 -5.73
CA THR A 161 24.01 2.04 -5.59
C THR A 161 22.88 1.89 -6.62
N ALA A 162 22.95 0.84 -7.44
CA ALA A 162 21.81 0.40 -8.23
C ALA A 162 20.90 -0.48 -7.36
N VAL A 163 19.58 -0.33 -7.50
CA VAL A 163 18.58 -1.13 -6.78
C VAL A 163 17.66 -1.76 -7.81
N LEU A 164 17.79 -3.06 -8.04
CA LEU A 164 16.89 -3.81 -8.91
C LEU A 164 15.69 -4.32 -8.11
N LEU A 165 14.49 -3.95 -8.55
CA LEU A 165 13.21 -4.40 -8.02
C LEU A 165 12.39 -5.04 -9.14
N ASP A 166 12.78 -6.23 -9.60
CA ASP A 166 12.14 -6.96 -10.72
C ASP A 166 10.85 -7.71 -10.32
N ILE A 167 10.44 -7.56 -9.06
CA ILE A 167 9.17 -8.02 -8.50
C ILE A 167 8.42 -6.86 -7.84
N LYS A 168 7.15 -7.11 -7.48
CA LYS A 168 6.31 -6.17 -6.71
C LYS A 168 5.81 -6.83 -5.43
N ASP A 169 6.20 -6.29 -4.28
CA ASP A 169 5.60 -6.65 -2.99
C ASP A 169 5.55 -5.43 -2.05
N LYS A 170 5.19 -5.65 -0.77
CA LYS A 170 5.13 -4.58 0.22
C LYS A 170 6.51 -3.97 0.51
N GLY A 171 7.57 -4.77 0.44
CA GLY A 171 8.93 -4.32 0.68
C GLY A 171 9.51 -3.54 -0.50
N THR A 172 9.31 -3.97 -1.74
CA THR A 172 9.73 -3.19 -2.92
C THR A 172 9.02 -1.85 -2.96
N GLN A 173 7.70 -1.80 -2.64
CA GLN A 173 6.95 -0.54 -2.51
C GLN A 173 7.50 0.38 -1.42
N TYR A 174 7.95 -0.20 -0.30
CA TYR A 174 8.62 0.54 0.75
C TYR A 174 9.95 1.12 0.25
N LEU A 175 10.78 0.33 -0.45
CA LEU A 175 12.04 0.80 -1.01
C LEU A 175 11.82 1.91 -2.06
N GLU A 176 10.85 1.76 -2.97
CA GLU A 176 10.50 2.80 -3.95
C GLU A 176 10.20 4.14 -3.28
N ARG A 177 9.40 4.12 -2.21
CA ARG A 177 8.99 5.33 -1.48
C ARG A 177 10.11 5.94 -0.63
N THR A 178 11.02 5.13 -0.11
CA THR A 178 12.03 5.55 0.89
C THR A 178 13.45 5.58 0.35
N LYS A 179 13.62 5.54 -0.97
CA LYS A 179 14.91 5.53 -1.67
C LYS A 179 15.85 6.66 -1.23
N PRO A 180 17.07 6.35 -0.77
CA PRO A 180 18.12 7.34 -0.56
C PRO A 180 18.52 8.06 -1.85
N ALA A 181 19.07 9.27 -1.73
CA ALA A 181 19.43 10.09 -2.90
C ALA A 181 20.50 9.44 -3.81
N PHE A 182 21.45 8.70 -3.24
CA PHE A 182 22.55 8.04 -3.96
C PHE A 182 22.20 6.65 -4.52
N ALA A 183 20.98 6.16 -4.25
CA ALA A 183 20.49 4.90 -4.78
C ALA A 183 19.62 5.17 -6.01
N ASN A 184 19.71 4.36 -7.06
CA ASN A 184 18.86 4.48 -8.25
C ASN A 184 18.10 3.17 -8.46
N ILE A 185 16.78 3.28 -8.60
CA ILE A 185 15.91 2.10 -8.76
C ILE A 185 15.75 1.77 -10.23
N TYR A 186 15.82 0.48 -10.52
CA TYR A 186 15.62 -0.14 -11.82
C TYR A 186 14.65 -1.31 -11.68
N TYR A 187 13.95 -1.60 -12.77
CA TYR A 187 12.95 -2.69 -12.81
C TYR A 187 13.32 -3.81 -13.77
N ALA A 188 14.27 -3.55 -14.67
CA ALA A 188 14.91 -4.54 -15.51
C ALA A 188 16.43 -4.49 -15.29
N PHE A 189 17.06 -5.67 -15.22
CA PHE A 189 18.50 -5.78 -14.96
C PHE A 189 19.32 -5.19 -16.13
N GLU A 190 18.80 -5.29 -17.34
CA GLU A 190 19.42 -4.86 -18.59
C GLU A 190 19.47 -3.34 -18.74
N GLU A 191 18.67 -2.60 -17.98
CA GLU A 191 18.66 -1.13 -17.97
C GLU A 191 19.78 -0.52 -17.12
N ILE A 192 20.47 -1.33 -16.33
CA ILE A 192 21.47 -0.88 -15.38
C ILE A 192 22.80 -0.65 -16.09
N ASP A 193 23.21 0.62 -16.18
CA ASP A 193 24.57 0.99 -16.56
C ASP A 193 25.51 0.85 -15.35
N PHE A 194 26.10 -0.34 -15.21
CA PHE A 194 26.97 -0.69 -14.09
C PHE A 194 28.21 0.20 -13.94
N SER A 195 28.63 0.93 -14.98
CA SER A 195 29.77 1.84 -14.89
C SER A 195 29.55 3.01 -13.90
N LYS A 196 28.28 3.27 -13.53
CA LYS A 196 27.87 4.34 -12.62
C LYS A 196 27.77 3.91 -11.15
N TYR A 197 27.90 2.62 -10.87
CA TYR A 197 27.56 2.05 -9.56
C TYR A 197 28.70 1.23 -8.97
N GLU A 198 28.77 1.19 -7.64
CA GLU A 198 29.73 0.37 -6.89
C GLU A 198 29.05 -0.78 -6.13
N LEU A 199 27.72 -0.75 -6.04
CA LEU A 199 26.89 -1.78 -5.39
C LEU A 199 25.60 -2.00 -6.19
N LEU A 200 25.20 -3.25 -6.35
CA LEU A 200 23.85 -3.63 -6.76
C LEU A 200 23.11 -4.24 -5.56
N ILE A 201 21.94 -3.72 -5.22
CA ILE A 201 20.97 -4.40 -4.35
C ILE A 201 19.90 -4.99 -5.25
N ALA A 202 19.69 -6.31 -5.20
CA ALA A 202 18.69 -6.99 -6.03
C ALA A 202 17.63 -7.64 -5.15
N VAL A 203 16.39 -7.12 -5.19
CA VAL A 203 15.22 -7.76 -4.57
C VAL A 203 14.48 -8.52 -5.66
N THR A 204 14.66 -9.84 -5.68
CA THR A 204 14.39 -10.66 -6.87
C THR A 204 14.07 -12.12 -6.52
N TYR A 205 13.76 -12.93 -7.53
CA TYR A 205 13.69 -14.39 -7.47
C TYR A 205 14.83 -15.09 -8.24
N LYS A 206 15.77 -14.30 -8.79
CA LYS A 206 16.89 -14.76 -9.62
C LYS A 206 18.25 -14.56 -8.96
N ASN A 207 19.22 -15.37 -9.37
CA ASN A 207 20.63 -15.17 -9.08
C ASN A 207 21.26 -14.34 -10.19
N TYR A 208 21.30 -13.01 -10.00
CA TYR A 208 21.98 -12.12 -10.95
C TYR A 208 23.49 -12.10 -10.74
N GLU A 209 24.23 -12.13 -11.84
CA GLU A 209 25.67 -11.88 -11.88
C GLU A 209 25.94 -10.50 -12.50
N ALA A 210 26.74 -9.68 -11.84
CA ALA A 210 27.07 -8.32 -12.27
C ALA A 210 28.58 -8.05 -12.14
N PRO A 211 29.14 -7.08 -12.87
CA PRO A 211 30.56 -6.71 -12.77
C PRO A 211 30.91 -5.98 -11.46
N ILE A 212 29.92 -5.71 -10.62
CA ILE A 212 30.04 -5.07 -9.30
C ILE A 212 29.45 -5.98 -8.22
N PRO A 213 29.81 -5.80 -6.94
CA PRO A 213 29.24 -6.59 -5.86
C PRO A 213 27.70 -6.52 -5.81
N VAL A 214 27.06 -7.66 -5.61
CA VAL A 214 25.60 -7.80 -5.57
C VAL A 214 25.14 -8.26 -4.20
N PHE A 215 24.17 -7.56 -3.63
CA PHE A 215 23.44 -7.97 -2.43
C PHE A 215 22.04 -8.45 -2.84
N HIS A 216 21.84 -9.77 -2.83
CA HIS A 216 20.55 -10.38 -3.14
C HIS A 216 19.63 -10.48 -1.92
N TYR A 217 18.38 -10.07 -2.12
CA TYR A 217 17.22 -10.45 -1.32
C TYR A 217 16.29 -11.30 -2.19
N HIS A 218 16.24 -12.60 -1.89
CA HIS A 218 15.38 -13.52 -2.59
C HIS A 218 13.98 -13.52 -2.00
N VAL A 219 12.99 -13.18 -2.80
CA VAL A 219 11.59 -13.10 -2.38
C VAL A 219 10.91 -14.46 -2.62
N PRO A 220 10.29 -15.09 -1.62
CA PRO A 220 9.59 -16.37 -1.80
C PRO A 220 8.31 -16.24 -2.64
N VAL A 221 8.44 -16.31 -3.97
CA VAL A 221 7.33 -16.10 -4.94
C VAL A 221 7.26 -17.16 -6.03
N LEU A 222 8.23 -18.08 -6.09
CA LEU A 222 8.24 -19.16 -7.08
C LEU A 222 7.40 -20.34 -6.57
N ASN A 223 6.52 -20.85 -7.42
CA ASN A 223 5.71 -22.04 -7.14
C ASN A 223 6.02 -23.09 -8.19
N ILE A 224 6.36 -24.30 -7.76
CA ILE A 224 6.65 -25.41 -8.68
C ILE A 224 5.49 -26.39 -8.63
N GLY A 225 4.95 -26.73 -9.78
CA GLY A 225 4.10 -27.90 -9.91
C GLY A 225 4.89 -29.08 -10.46
N MET A 226 4.74 -30.25 -9.86
CA MET A 226 5.55 -31.44 -10.14
C MET A 226 4.68 -32.67 -10.40
N GLY A 227 5.17 -33.57 -11.25
CA GLY A 227 4.64 -34.91 -11.45
C GLY A 227 5.78 -35.90 -11.66
N CYS A 228 5.65 -37.15 -11.19
CA CYS A 228 6.73 -38.13 -11.31
C CYS A 228 6.22 -39.57 -11.47
N SER A 229 7.11 -40.43 -11.93
CA SER A 229 7.00 -41.89 -11.74
C SER A 229 7.02 -42.20 -10.24
N ARG A 230 6.25 -43.19 -9.78
CA ARG A 230 6.25 -43.61 -8.36
C ARG A 230 7.66 -44.01 -7.89
N ASP A 231 7.93 -43.73 -6.63
CA ASP A 231 9.16 -44.11 -5.92
C ASP A 231 10.42 -43.54 -6.58
N ILE A 232 10.34 -42.34 -7.17
CA ILE A 232 11.52 -41.67 -7.73
C ILE A 232 12.53 -41.38 -6.62
N GLU A 233 13.82 -41.52 -6.91
CA GLU A 233 14.88 -41.33 -5.92
C GLU A 233 14.98 -39.85 -5.53
N THR A 234 14.83 -39.54 -4.23
CA THR A 234 14.83 -38.17 -3.69
C THR A 234 16.07 -37.39 -4.10
N ASP A 235 17.26 -37.97 -3.93
CA ASP A 235 18.52 -37.30 -4.24
C ASP A 235 18.64 -36.95 -5.73
N LEU A 236 18.14 -37.82 -6.62
CA LEU A 236 18.15 -37.56 -8.06
C LEU A 236 17.12 -36.50 -8.47
N LEU A 237 15.97 -36.49 -7.80
CA LEU A 237 14.95 -35.45 -8.01
C LEU A 237 15.46 -34.08 -7.55
N GLU A 238 16.09 -34.02 -6.37
CA GLU A 238 16.67 -32.81 -5.81
C GLU A 238 17.81 -32.28 -6.71
N ALA A 239 18.76 -33.14 -7.10
CA ALA A 239 19.83 -32.75 -8.01
C ALA A 239 19.29 -32.20 -9.35
N SER A 240 18.25 -32.84 -9.89
CA SER A 240 17.59 -32.37 -11.11
C SER A 240 16.89 -31.03 -10.93
N LEU A 241 16.28 -30.77 -9.77
CA LEU A 241 15.67 -29.48 -9.48
C LEU A 241 16.72 -28.37 -9.38
N HIS A 242 17.82 -28.64 -8.66
CA HIS A 242 18.95 -27.70 -8.54
C HIS A 242 19.53 -27.33 -9.90
N GLU A 243 19.75 -28.32 -10.77
CA GLU A 243 20.23 -28.09 -12.14
C GLU A 243 19.26 -27.20 -12.93
N GLN A 244 17.95 -27.46 -12.85
CA GLN A 244 16.95 -26.66 -13.55
C GLN A 244 16.89 -25.22 -13.04
N PHE A 245 16.98 -25.01 -11.73
CA PHE A 245 17.05 -23.67 -11.15
C PHE A 245 18.31 -22.94 -11.61
N GLN A 246 19.46 -23.62 -11.65
CA GLN A 246 20.71 -23.06 -12.13
C GLN A 246 20.65 -22.66 -13.61
N ILE A 247 20.11 -23.53 -14.48
CA ILE A 247 19.96 -23.25 -15.93
C ILE A 247 19.09 -22.00 -16.15
N GLN A 248 18.03 -21.84 -15.36
CA GLN A 248 17.11 -20.72 -15.47
C GLN A 248 17.56 -19.46 -14.71
N GLY A 249 18.71 -19.52 -14.02
CA GLY A 249 19.20 -18.44 -13.16
C GLY A 249 18.29 -18.13 -11.97
N LEU A 250 17.50 -19.09 -11.50
CA LEU A 250 16.55 -18.95 -10.39
C LEU A 250 17.22 -19.23 -9.05
N ALA A 251 16.81 -18.50 -8.01
CA ALA A 251 17.25 -18.74 -6.65
C ALA A 251 16.34 -19.77 -5.96
N LEU A 252 16.90 -20.88 -5.47
CA LEU A 252 16.12 -21.87 -4.70
C LEU A 252 15.48 -21.27 -3.45
N SER A 253 16.14 -20.31 -2.81
CA SER A 253 15.56 -19.60 -1.66
C SER A 253 14.36 -18.69 -1.99
N ALA A 254 14.06 -18.46 -3.28
CA ALA A 254 12.85 -17.81 -3.74
C ALA A 254 11.67 -18.79 -3.94
N LEU A 255 11.88 -20.09 -3.69
CA LEU A 255 10.82 -21.09 -3.71
C LEU A 255 9.85 -20.86 -2.54
N LYS A 256 8.56 -20.83 -2.86
CA LYS A 256 7.46 -20.62 -1.93
C LYS A 256 6.70 -21.90 -1.63
N ALA A 257 6.42 -22.72 -2.64
CA ALA A 257 5.62 -23.94 -2.50
C ALA A 257 5.88 -24.96 -3.61
N ILE A 258 5.61 -26.22 -3.30
CA ILE A 258 5.62 -27.35 -4.24
C ILE A 258 4.19 -27.92 -4.35
N GLY A 259 3.72 -28.16 -5.57
CA GLY A 259 2.38 -28.61 -5.88
C GLY A 259 2.37 -29.93 -6.65
N SER A 260 1.40 -30.80 -6.38
CA SER A 260 1.13 -31.97 -7.22
C SER A 260 -0.35 -32.37 -7.18
N ILE A 261 -0.68 -33.50 -7.80
CA ILE A 261 -2.01 -34.12 -7.70
C ILE A 261 -2.12 -34.90 -6.38
N ASP A 262 -3.32 -34.97 -5.80
CA ASP A 262 -3.65 -35.66 -4.54
C ASP A 262 -3.25 -37.14 -4.50
N ILE A 263 -3.37 -37.86 -5.62
CA ILE A 263 -2.89 -39.24 -5.77
C ILE A 263 -1.37 -39.33 -5.50
N LYS A 264 -0.62 -38.22 -5.59
CA LYS A 264 0.81 -38.14 -5.27
C LYS A 264 1.09 -37.53 -3.88
N GLY A 265 0.08 -37.37 -3.04
CA GLY A 265 0.23 -36.81 -1.68
C GLY A 265 1.10 -37.64 -0.75
N ASP A 266 1.26 -38.93 -1.03
CA ASP A 266 2.10 -39.90 -0.30
C ASP A 266 3.48 -40.11 -0.95
N GLU A 267 3.86 -39.36 -1.99
CA GLU A 267 5.14 -39.52 -2.66
C GLU A 267 6.29 -39.05 -1.76
N THR A 268 7.05 -40.01 -1.21
CA THR A 268 8.17 -39.76 -0.29
C THR A 268 9.18 -38.77 -0.84
N ALA A 269 9.48 -38.80 -2.14
CA ALA A 269 10.42 -37.88 -2.76
C ALA A 269 9.96 -36.41 -2.71
N PHE A 270 8.66 -36.15 -2.93
CA PHE A 270 8.11 -34.80 -2.85
C PHE A 270 8.03 -34.29 -1.41
N ILE A 271 7.63 -35.16 -0.48
CA ILE A 271 7.57 -34.82 0.95
C ILE A 271 8.96 -34.50 1.47
N ALA A 272 9.96 -35.34 1.16
CA ALA A 272 11.33 -35.13 1.58
C ALA A 272 11.92 -33.85 0.96
N LEU A 273 11.70 -33.62 -0.34
CA LEU A 273 12.16 -32.40 -1.02
C LEU A 273 11.56 -31.12 -0.40
N ALA A 274 10.26 -31.14 -0.10
CA ALA A 274 9.58 -30.01 0.54
C ALA A 274 10.11 -29.74 1.96
N GLN A 275 10.42 -30.79 2.72
CA GLN A 275 11.06 -30.68 4.04
C GLN A 275 12.47 -30.11 3.94
N THR A 276 13.31 -30.64 3.04
CA THR A 276 14.68 -30.14 2.81
C THR A 276 14.68 -28.65 2.46
N LEU A 277 13.75 -28.23 1.60
CA LEU A 277 13.64 -26.84 1.15
C LEU A 277 12.83 -25.96 2.13
N SER A 278 12.26 -26.54 3.19
CA SER A 278 11.41 -25.85 4.17
C SER A 278 10.24 -25.08 3.54
N VAL A 279 9.58 -25.69 2.56
CA VAL A 279 8.41 -25.14 1.85
C VAL A 279 7.21 -26.09 1.97
N PRO A 280 5.96 -25.59 1.94
CA PRO A 280 4.78 -26.44 1.92
C PRO A 280 4.71 -27.31 0.65
N PHE A 281 4.33 -28.57 0.84
CA PHE A 281 3.85 -29.45 -0.22
C PHE A 281 2.33 -29.47 -0.22
N ILE A 282 1.72 -29.05 -1.32
CA ILE A 282 0.28 -28.92 -1.47
C ILE A 282 -0.17 -29.85 -2.59
N THR A 283 -1.31 -30.50 -2.40
CA THR A 283 -1.90 -31.34 -3.43
C THR A 283 -3.27 -30.85 -3.84
N PHE A 284 -3.63 -31.14 -5.08
CA PHE A 284 -4.88 -30.75 -5.70
C PHE A 284 -5.59 -31.96 -6.28
N THR A 285 -6.91 -31.94 -6.22
CA THR A 285 -7.78 -32.91 -6.88
C THR A 285 -7.70 -32.76 -8.40
N ALA A 286 -8.11 -33.80 -9.12
CA ALA A 286 -8.20 -33.74 -10.58
C ALA A 286 -9.15 -32.63 -11.07
N ASP A 287 -10.26 -32.41 -10.36
CA ASP A 287 -11.24 -31.37 -10.69
C ASP A 287 -10.66 -29.96 -10.54
N GLU A 288 -9.92 -29.70 -9.45
CA GLU A 288 -9.22 -28.43 -9.26
C GLU A 288 -8.20 -28.18 -10.38
N LEU A 289 -7.39 -29.18 -10.74
CA LEU A 289 -6.39 -29.05 -11.79
C LEU A 289 -7.04 -28.78 -13.16
N ASN A 290 -8.19 -29.38 -13.46
CA ASN A 290 -8.90 -29.19 -14.72
C ASN A 290 -9.61 -27.83 -14.85
N THR A 291 -9.66 -27.03 -13.79
CA THR A 291 -10.10 -25.62 -13.90
C THR A 291 -9.11 -24.75 -14.67
N GLN A 292 -7.87 -25.21 -14.84
CA GLN A 292 -6.81 -24.46 -15.49
C GLN A 292 -6.69 -24.80 -16.98
N VAL A 293 -6.56 -23.77 -17.81
CA VAL A 293 -6.21 -23.93 -19.23
C VAL A 293 -4.69 -24.01 -19.33
N VAL A 294 -4.18 -25.21 -19.61
CA VAL A 294 -2.73 -25.50 -19.64
C VAL A 294 -2.17 -25.46 -21.07
N PRO A 295 -0.94 -24.97 -21.27
CA PRO A 295 -0.35 -24.87 -22.61
C PRO A 295 0.07 -26.24 -23.17
N ASN A 296 0.55 -27.17 -22.34
CA ASN A 296 1.08 -28.47 -22.78
C ASN A 296 0.26 -29.65 -22.24
N ALA A 297 -0.99 -29.75 -22.70
CA ALA A 297 -1.86 -30.90 -22.40
C ALA A 297 -1.23 -32.22 -22.84
N SER A 298 -1.37 -33.27 -22.02
CA SER A 298 -0.79 -34.59 -22.28
C SER A 298 -1.85 -35.68 -22.31
N GLU A 299 -2.03 -36.32 -23.48
CA GLU A 299 -2.97 -37.43 -23.66
C GLU A 299 -2.69 -38.62 -22.72
N VAL A 300 -1.40 -38.90 -22.44
CA VAL A 300 -0.99 -39.96 -21.52
C VAL A 300 -1.38 -39.64 -20.07
N VAL A 301 -1.30 -38.37 -19.66
CA VAL A 301 -1.72 -37.94 -18.32
C VAL A 301 -3.24 -37.90 -18.24
N LEU A 302 -3.91 -37.41 -19.29
CA LEU A 302 -5.36 -37.36 -19.37
C LEU A 302 -5.99 -38.75 -19.28
N SER A 303 -5.45 -39.72 -20.03
CA SER A 303 -5.94 -41.11 -20.00
C SER A 303 -5.71 -41.82 -18.66
N LYS A 304 -4.65 -41.48 -17.92
CA LYS A 304 -4.29 -42.15 -16.66
C LYS A 304 -4.89 -41.49 -15.42
N LEU A 305 -4.93 -40.16 -15.39
CA LEU A 305 -5.23 -39.36 -14.21
C LEU A 305 -6.44 -38.43 -14.41
N GLY A 306 -7.02 -38.39 -15.62
CA GLY A 306 -8.15 -37.52 -15.92
C GLY A 306 -7.81 -36.03 -15.99
N VAL A 307 -6.52 -35.66 -16.00
CA VAL A 307 -6.07 -34.26 -16.02
C VAL A 307 -5.18 -33.95 -17.22
N HIS A 308 -5.31 -32.73 -17.76
CA HIS A 308 -4.53 -32.30 -18.92
C HIS A 308 -3.03 -32.17 -18.61
N SER A 309 -2.66 -31.62 -17.46
CA SER A 309 -1.26 -31.50 -17.02
C SER A 309 -1.19 -31.30 -15.50
N VAL A 310 -0.50 -32.17 -14.78
CA VAL A 310 -0.33 -32.03 -13.32
C VAL A 310 0.61 -30.86 -12.99
N SER A 311 1.81 -30.84 -13.60
CA SER A 311 2.85 -29.88 -13.25
C SER A 311 2.45 -28.43 -13.55
N GLU A 312 1.81 -28.18 -14.69
CA GLU A 312 1.43 -26.81 -15.09
C GLU A 312 0.23 -26.31 -14.29
N ALA A 313 -0.84 -27.11 -14.21
CA ALA A 313 -2.03 -26.71 -13.46
C ALA A 313 -1.74 -26.51 -11.96
N ALA A 314 -0.91 -27.37 -11.36
CA ALA A 314 -0.51 -27.20 -9.96
C ALA A 314 0.32 -25.92 -9.74
N ALA A 315 1.24 -25.59 -10.64
CA ALA A 315 2.00 -24.33 -10.56
C ALA A 315 1.09 -23.09 -10.70
N MET A 316 0.13 -23.14 -11.62
CA MET A 316 -0.84 -22.06 -11.85
C MET A 316 -1.76 -21.86 -10.63
N LEU A 317 -2.31 -22.94 -10.07
CA LEU A 317 -3.17 -22.88 -8.88
C LEU A 317 -2.42 -22.32 -7.66
N LEU A 318 -1.19 -22.77 -7.41
CA LEU A 318 -0.37 -22.28 -6.30
C LEU A 318 -0.08 -20.78 -6.39
N SER A 319 0.27 -20.31 -7.58
CA SER A 319 0.63 -18.91 -7.82
C SER A 319 -0.57 -17.97 -7.97
N GLY A 320 -1.77 -18.53 -8.18
CA GLY A 320 -2.95 -17.78 -8.62
C GLY A 320 -2.75 -17.09 -9.98
N ASN A 321 -1.76 -17.54 -10.76
CA ASN A 321 -1.34 -16.94 -12.02
C ASN A 321 -1.61 -17.91 -13.18
N THR A 322 -2.07 -17.37 -14.31
CA THR A 322 -2.26 -18.17 -15.53
C THR A 322 -0.98 -18.27 -16.36
N GLY A 323 -0.03 -17.35 -16.18
CA GLY A 323 1.26 -17.39 -16.84
C GLY A 323 2.25 -18.31 -16.13
N LEU A 324 2.96 -19.13 -16.90
CA LEU A 324 4.09 -19.92 -16.43
C LEU A 324 5.39 -19.18 -16.73
N PHE A 325 6.30 -19.15 -15.76
CA PHE A 325 7.69 -18.74 -15.99
C PHE A 325 8.44 -19.81 -16.79
N LEU A 326 8.24 -21.07 -16.40
CA LEU A 326 8.78 -22.24 -17.09
C LEU A 326 7.65 -23.21 -17.37
N GLU A 327 7.35 -23.42 -18.64
CA GLU A 327 6.44 -24.46 -19.09
C GLU A 327 6.98 -25.86 -18.77
N LYS A 328 6.14 -26.88 -18.93
CA LYS A 328 6.45 -28.27 -18.58
C LYS A 328 7.78 -28.78 -19.15
N GLN A 329 8.74 -29.02 -18.27
CA GLN A 329 9.96 -29.76 -18.58
C GLN A 329 9.74 -31.24 -18.29
N LYS A 330 10.18 -32.12 -19.21
CA LYS A 330 10.15 -33.58 -19.03
C LYS A 330 11.58 -34.07 -18.81
N ILE A 331 11.89 -34.57 -17.63
CA ILE A 331 13.25 -34.92 -17.23
C ILE A 331 13.31 -36.41 -16.89
N THR A 332 14.39 -37.07 -17.35
CA THR A 332 14.69 -38.46 -17.01
C THR A 332 15.91 -38.44 -16.10
N VAL A 333 15.78 -38.95 -14.88
CA VAL A 333 16.89 -39.06 -13.93
C VAL A 333 17.78 -40.25 -14.26
N ALA A 334 18.97 -40.34 -13.65
CA ALA A 334 19.96 -41.38 -13.93
C ALA A 334 19.42 -42.83 -13.77
N SER A 335 18.41 -43.05 -12.93
CA SER A 335 17.74 -44.35 -12.76
C SER A 335 16.82 -44.73 -13.94
N GLY A 336 16.59 -43.83 -14.90
CA GLY A 336 15.65 -43.99 -16.01
C GLY A 336 14.20 -43.60 -15.67
N LYS A 337 13.90 -43.28 -14.40
CA LYS A 337 12.60 -42.75 -13.99
C LYS A 337 12.40 -41.33 -14.52
N LYS A 338 11.14 -40.94 -14.71
CA LYS A 338 10.77 -39.66 -15.29
C LYS A 338 10.02 -38.79 -14.30
N HIS A 339 10.29 -37.50 -14.34
CA HIS A 339 9.49 -36.48 -13.68
C HIS A 339 9.25 -35.30 -14.62
N THR A 340 8.29 -34.47 -14.24
CA THR A 340 7.92 -33.24 -14.92
C THR A 340 7.81 -32.12 -13.92
N LEU A 341 8.28 -30.94 -14.30
CA LEU A 341 8.11 -29.73 -13.51
C LEU A 341 7.67 -28.56 -14.39
N ALA A 342 6.94 -27.64 -13.79
CA ALA A 342 6.65 -26.32 -14.33
C ALA A 342 6.76 -25.29 -13.19
N ILE A 343 7.07 -24.05 -13.53
CA ILE A 343 7.30 -22.99 -12.54
C ILE A 343 6.41 -21.79 -12.87
N ALA A 344 5.72 -21.27 -11.86
CA ALA A 344 4.94 -20.04 -11.95
C ALA A 344 5.37 -19.05 -10.85
N ILE A 345 5.32 -17.76 -11.17
CA ILE A 345 5.53 -16.68 -10.20
C ILE A 345 4.17 -16.25 -9.66
N ASP A 346 4.06 -16.06 -8.34
CA ASP A 346 2.87 -15.49 -7.68
C ASP A 346 2.30 -14.31 -8.49
N LYS A 347 1.01 -14.34 -8.82
CA LYS A 347 0.35 -13.29 -9.62
C LYS A 347 0.56 -11.89 -9.04
N SER A 348 0.55 -11.76 -7.72
CA SER A 348 0.74 -10.49 -7.02
C SER A 348 2.18 -10.00 -7.04
N ALA A 349 3.16 -10.89 -7.24
CA ALA A 349 4.58 -10.57 -7.26
C ALA A 349 5.07 -10.16 -8.65
N VAL A 350 4.36 -10.58 -9.71
CA VAL A 350 4.71 -10.19 -11.08
C VAL A 350 4.60 -8.67 -11.19
N ARG A 351 5.71 -8.05 -11.58
CA ARG A 351 5.75 -6.63 -11.89
C ARG A 351 5.11 -6.42 -13.26
N LYS A 352 3.79 -6.25 -13.24
CA LYS A 352 3.02 -5.92 -14.44
C LYS A 352 2.96 -4.41 -14.62
N ALA A 353 2.92 -3.98 -15.87
CA ALA A 353 2.41 -2.66 -16.18
C ALA A 353 0.97 -2.54 -15.65
N GLU A 354 0.61 -1.34 -15.22
CA GLU A 354 -0.72 -1.04 -14.72
C GLU A 354 -1.11 0.35 -15.17
N VAL A 355 -2.35 0.49 -15.65
CA VAL A 355 -2.97 1.81 -15.86
C VAL A 355 -3.77 2.17 -14.62
N VAL A 356 -3.39 3.24 -13.94
CA VAL A 356 -4.13 3.74 -12.77
C VAL A 356 -4.86 5.02 -13.13
N ILE A 357 -6.18 4.98 -13.12
CA ILE A 357 -7.04 6.14 -13.31
C ILE A 357 -7.17 6.85 -11.96
N VAL A 358 -6.68 8.07 -11.87
CA VAL A 358 -6.59 8.81 -10.61
C VAL A 358 -7.48 10.05 -10.66
N GLY A 359 -8.38 10.15 -9.69
CA GLY A 359 -9.10 11.39 -9.41
C GLY A 359 -8.14 12.47 -8.89
N ALA A 360 -7.92 13.49 -9.70
CA ALA A 360 -7.00 14.60 -9.42
C ALA A 360 -7.55 15.56 -8.35
N GLY A 361 -8.84 15.48 -8.02
CA GLY A 361 -9.49 16.45 -7.15
C GLY A 361 -10.05 17.66 -7.90
N PRO A 362 -10.60 18.64 -7.18
CA PRO A 362 -11.40 19.74 -7.75
C PRO A 362 -10.57 20.88 -8.38
N GLY A 363 -9.26 20.95 -8.11
CA GLY A 363 -8.41 22.04 -8.60
C GLY A 363 -7.15 22.25 -7.79
N ASP A 364 -7.27 22.40 -6.48
CA ASP A 364 -6.11 22.49 -5.59
C ASP A 364 -5.31 21.17 -5.61
N ALA A 365 -4.01 21.25 -5.89
CA ALA A 365 -3.13 20.11 -5.95
C ALA A 365 -3.01 19.37 -4.61
N GLU A 366 -3.24 20.04 -3.47
CA GLU A 366 -3.24 19.41 -2.14
C GLU A 366 -4.49 18.56 -1.87
N LEU A 367 -5.54 18.72 -2.69
CA LEU A 367 -6.78 17.95 -2.58
C LEU A 367 -6.75 16.63 -3.37
N ILE A 368 -5.62 16.28 -3.97
CA ILE A 368 -5.38 14.91 -4.43
C ILE A 368 -5.27 13.98 -3.22
N SER A 369 -5.70 12.72 -3.36
CA SER A 369 -5.48 11.73 -2.30
C SER A 369 -3.98 11.43 -2.12
N ILE A 370 -3.58 11.04 -0.90
CA ILE A 370 -2.20 10.60 -0.62
C ILE A 370 -1.78 9.48 -1.60
N LYS A 371 -2.68 8.54 -1.88
CA LYS A 371 -2.44 7.46 -2.86
C LYS A 371 -2.24 8.01 -4.28
N GLY A 372 -3.06 8.98 -4.70
CA GLY A 372 -2.92 9.63 -6.00
C GLY A 372 -1.57 10.34 -6.15
N LYS A 373 -1.13 11.09 -5.14
CA LYS A 373 0.19 11.74 -5.14
C LYS A 373 1.34 10.73 -5.24
N GLN A 374 1.33 9.68 -4.43
CA GLN A 374 2.36 8.64 -4.45
C GLN A 374 2.48 7.94 -5.82
N LEU A 375 1.36 7.76 -6.52
CA LEU A 375 1.35 7.20 -7.88
C LEU A 375 1.99 8.16 -8.88
N LEU A 376 1.73 9.48 -8.77
CA LEU A 376 2.40 10.47 -9.62
C LEU A 376 3.92 10.51 -9.40
N GLU A 377 4.37 10.33 -8.16
CA GLU A 377 5.79 10.28 -7.79
C GLU A 377 6.53 9.05 -8.32
N THR A 378 5.80 8.00 -8.74
CA THR A 378 6.39 6.73 -9.19
C THR A 378 6.09 6.38 -10.65
N ALA A 379 5.10 7.05 -11.27
CA ALA A 379 4.66 6.81 -12.63
C ALA A 379 5.75 7.06 -13.69
N ASP A 380 5.78 6.22 -14.71
CA ASP A 380 6.61 6.38 -15.90
C ASP A 380 5.91 7.19 -16.99
N LEU A 381 4.57 7.15 -17.02
CA LEU A 381 3.72 7.96 -17.89
C LEU A 381 2.63 8.63 -17.05
N ILE A 382 2.49 9.95 -17.17
CA ILE A 382 1.37 10.71 -16.61
C ILE A 382 0.61 11.34 -17.78
N LEU A 383 -0.61 10.88 -18.00
CA LEU A 383 -1.52 11.37 -19.03
C LEU A 383 -2.68 12.13 -18.37
N TYR A 384 -2.70 13.45 -18.46
CA TYR A 384 -3.71 14.28 -17.76
C TYR A 384 -4.74 14.92 -18.68
N ALA A 385 -5.96 15.09 -18.18
CA ALA A 385 -7.11 15.63 -18.91
C ALA A 385 -7.13 17.17 -18.98
N GLY A 386 -6.16 17.77 -19.68
CA GLY A 386 -6.22 19.18 -20.09
C GLY A 386 -6.33 20.19 -18.94
N SER A 387 -6.97 21.33 -19.25
CA SER A 387 -7.12 22.49 -18.34
C SER A 387 -8.00 22.25 -17.11
N LEU A 388 -8.57 21.04 -16.96
CA LEU A 388 -9.39 20.66 -15.80
C LEU A 388 -8.57 19.97 -14.71
N VAL A 389 -7.30 19.68 -14.99
CA VAL A 389 -6.33 19.17 -14.02
C VAL A 389 -5.27 20.25 -13.82
N PRO A 390 -4.95 20.65 -12.57
CA PRO A 390 -3.91 21.64 -12.30
C PRO A 390 -2.54 21.13 -12.80
N GLU A 391 -1.80 22.00 -13.47
CA GLU A 391 -0.45 21.67 -13.95
C GLU A 391 0.49 21.34 -12.78
N GLU A 392 0.24 21.94 -11.61
CA GLU A 392 0.99 21.69 -10.38
C GLU A 392 1.06 20.21 -9.98
N LEU A 393 0.03 19.40 -10.30
CA LEU A 393 0.06 17.95 -10.03
C LEU A 393 1.09 17.22 -10.89
N THR A 394 1.42 17.75 -12.06
CA THR A 394 2.43 17.15 -12.94
C THR A 394 3.85 17.33 -12.40
N HIS A 395 4.07 18.28 -11.50
CA HIS A 395 5.38 18.51 -10.86
C HIS A 395 5.78 17.41 -9.89
N TYR A 396 4.84 16.54 -9.48
CA TYR A 396 5.16 15.34 -8.69
C TYR A 396 5.82 14.24 -9.52
N ALA A 397 5.85 14.36 -10.84
CA ALA A 397 6.48 13.37 -11.71
C ALA A 397 7.95 13.12 -11.33
N LYS A 398 8.37 11.85 -11.29
CA LYS A 398 9.78 11.50 -11.15
C LYS A 398 10.60 11.97 -12.35
N THR A 399 11.90 12.18 -12.13
CA THR A 399 12.86 12.41 -13.22
C THR A 399 12.78 11.28 -14.25
N GLY A 400 12.62 11.65 -15.53
CA GLY A 400 12.51 10.70 -16.64
C GLY A 400 11.08 10.25 -16.95
N ALA A 401 10.08 10.60 -16.12
CA ALA A 401 8.69 10.33 -16.45
C ALA A 401 8.23 11.12 -17.69
N VAL A 402 7.42 10.47 -18.52
CA VAL A 402 6.77 11.10 -19.67
C VAL A 402 5.47 11.73 -19.19
N VAL A 403 5.36 13.06 -19.27
CA VAL A 403 4.12 13.78 -18.96
C VAL A 403 3.47 14.26 -20.27
N ARG A 404 2.17 14.00 -20.45
CA ARG A 404 1.42 14.36 -21.65
C ARG A 404 0.04 14.93 -21.33
N ASN A 405 -0.31 16.01 -22.02
CA ASN A 405 -1.65 16.57 -22.03
C ASN A 405 -2.51 15.84 -23.07
N SER A 406 -3.63 15.28 -22.64
CA SER A 406 -4.57 14.55 -23.50
C SER A 406 -5.66 15.41 -24.15
N ALA A 407 -5.74 16.71 -23.86
CA ALA A 407 -6.84 17.57 -24.33
C ALA A 407 -7.04 17.59 -25.85
N SER A 408 -5.97 17.42 -26.62
CA SER A 408 -5.98 17.39 -28.09
C SER A 408 -5.89 15.98 -28.67
N MET A 409 -5.87 14.94 -27.83
CA MET A 409 -5.70 13.55 -28.26
C MET A 409 -7.06 12.87 -28.44
N THR A 410 -7.17 12.06 -29.50
CA THR A 410 -8.31 11.14 -29.63
C THR A 410 -8.24 10.02 -28.59
N LEU A 411 -9.30 9.23 -28.43
CA LEU A 411 -9.28 8.06 -27.54
C LEU A 411 -8.20 7.07 -28.01
N GLU A 412 -8.13 6.84 -29.32
CA GLU A 412 -7.18 5.92 -29.95
C GLU A 412 -5.73 6.37 -29.72
N ASP A 413 -5.44 7.66 -29.84
CA ASP A 413 -4.10 8.20 -29.54
C ASP A 413 -3.71 7.98 -28.07
N GLN A 414 -4.67 8.17 -27.15
CA GLN A 414 -4.45 7.98 -25.72
C GLN A 414 -4.14 6.51 -25.42
N ILE A 415 -4.95 5.59 -25.94
CA ILE A 415 -4.75 4.15 -25.78
C ILE A 415 -3.40 3.73 -26.36
N SER A 416 -3.08 4.13 -27.60
CA SER A 416 -1.82 3.74 -28.25
C SER A 416 -0.57 4.17 -27.47
N LEU A 417 -0.60 5.39 -26.92
CA LEU A 417 0.47 5.87 -26.04
C LEU A 417 0.59 5.03 -24.76
N MET A 418 -0.55 4.73 -24.11
CA MET A 418 -0.57 3.91 -22.90
C MET A 418 -0.10 2.49 -23.20
N GLU A 419 -0.51 1.87 -24.31
CA GLU A 419 -0.03 0.54 -24.73
C GLU A 419 1.49 0.49 -24.90
N THR A 420 2.08 1.52 -25.51
CA THR A 420 3.53 1.60 -25.73
C THR A 420 4.31 1.61 -24.41
N HIS A 421 3.77 2.27 -23.39
CA HIS A 421 4.35 2.23 -22.04
C HIS A 421 4.01 0.90 -21.34
N TYR A 422 2.80 0.39 -21.51
CA TYR A 422 2.34 -0.84 -20.87
C TYR A 422 3.18 -2.05 -21.30
N ALA A 423 3.52 -2.14 -22.59
CA ALA A 423 4.42 -3.16 -23.12
C ALA A 423 5.83 -3.15 -22.50
N LYS A 424 6.24 -2.03 -21.89
CA LYS A 424 7.53 -1.87 -21.19
C LYS A 424 7.45 -2.18 -19.69
N GLY A 425 6.30 -2.65 -19.18
CA GLY A 425 6.12 -2.88 -17.75
C GLY A 425 5.95 -1.60 -16.93
N HIS A 426 5.70 -0.46 -17.58
CA HIS A 426 5.61 0.85 -16.93
C HIS A 426 4.33 1.03 -16.09
N LEU A 427 4.45 1.84 -15.04
CA LEU A 427 3.30 2.40 -14.33
C LEU A 427 2.77 3.62 -15.08
N ILE A 428 1.49 3.58 -15.44
CA ILE A 428 0.81 4.63 -16.20
C ILE A 428 -0.25 5.26 -15.30
N VAL A 429 -0.22 6.57 -15.13
CA VAL A 429 -1.24 7.32 -14.41
C VAL A 429 -2.07 8.16 -15.38
N ARG A 430 -3.38 7.91 -15.40
CA ARG A 430 -4.38 8.69 -16.12
C ARG A 430 -5.08 9.64 -15.15
N LEU A 431 -4.69 10.92 -15.15
CA LEU A 431 -5.32 11.93 -14.28
C LEU A 431 -6.63 12.44 -14.88
N GLN A 432 -7.69 12.33 -14.09
CA GLN A 432 -9.04 12.83 -14.38
C GLN A 432 -9.44 13.89 -13.35
N SER A 433 -10.13 14.95 -13.78
CA SER A 433 -10.61 16.00 -12.87
C SER A 433 -11.66 15.47 -11.89
N GLY A 434 -11.63 15.94 -10.65
CA GLY A 434 -12.58 15.54 -9.62
C GLY A 434 -12.45 14.07 -9.23
N ASP A 435 -13.59 13.37 -9.21
CA ASP A 435 -13.66 11.92 -9.03
C ASP A 435 -14.00 11.23 -10.37
N PRO A 436 -13.30 10.15 -10.76
CA PRO A 436 -13.50 9.52 -12.07
C PRO A 436 -14.89 8.91 -12.28
N SER A 437 -15.66 8.65 -11.23
CA SER A 437 -17.00 8.06 -11.33
C SER A 437 -18.06 9.01 -11.91
N ILE A 438 -17.79 10.31 -11.95
CA ILE A 438 -18.77 11.33 -12.36
C ILE A 438 -18.25 12.06 -13.62
N TYR A 439 -18.85 11.74 -14.77
CA TYR A 439 -18.55 12.36 -16.08
C TYR A 439 -17.06 12.31 -16.51
N GLY A 440 -16.27 11.37 -15.98
CA GLY A 440 -14.84 11.24 -16.28
C GLY A 440 -14.50 10.58 -17.64
N ALA A 441 -15.50 10.11 -18.40
CA ALA A 441 -15.33 9.38 -19.66
C ALA A 441 -14.34 8.21 -19.58
N ILE A 442 -14.34 7.51 -18.44
CA ILE A 442 -13.40 6.41 -18.17
C ILE A 442 -13.90 5.04 -18.66
N GLN A 443 -15.22 4.88 -18.87
CA GLN A 443 -15.81 3.60 -19.25
C GLN A 443 -15.32 3.11 -20.63
N GLU A 444 -15.17 4.01 -21.59
CA GLU A 444 -14.69 3.69 -22.94
C GLU A 444 -13.23 3.22 -22.90
N GLN A 445 -12.39 3.86 -22.07
CA GLN A 445 -11.00 3.45 -21.85
C GLN A 445 -10.92 2.07 -21.19
N MET A 446 -11.71 1.84 -20.13
CA MET A 446 -11.75 0.56 -19.42
C MET A 446 -12.18 -0.60 -20.33
N THR A 447 -13.17 -0.38 -21.20
CA THR A 447 -13.62 -1.38 -22.18
C THR A 447 -12.46 -1.82 -23.08
N ILE A 448 -11.69 -0.86 -23.59
CA ILE A 448 -10.54 -1.14 -24.46
C ILE A 448 -9.42 -1.85 -23.68
N PHE A 449 -9.21 -1.49 -22.41
CA PHE A 449 -8.25 -2.19 -21.56
C PHE A 449 -8.64 -3.65 -21.33
N ASP A 450 -9.92 -3.93 -21.06
CA ASP A 450 -10.45 -5.28 -20.90
C ASP A 450 -10.24 -6.11 -22.19
N GLU A 451 -10.57 -5.56 -23.35
CA GLU A 451 -10.36 -6.20 -24.66
C GLU A 451 -8.90 -6.53 -24.96
N LYS A 452 -7.97 -5.70 -24.47
CA LYS A 452 -6.53 -5.84 -24.67
C LYS A 452 -5.83 -6.61 -23.56
N GLY A 453 -6.54 -7.01 -22.50
CA GLY A 453 -5.95 -7.66 -21.33
C GLY A 453 -4.96 -6.75 -20.58
N MET A 454 -5.18 -5.44 -20.61
CA MET A 454 -4.41 -4.46 -19.85
C MET A 454 -4.97 -4.34 -18.44
N ASP A 455 -4.14 -4.60 -17.43
CA ASP A 455 -4.50 -4.46 -16.03
C ASP A 455 -4.65 -2.95 -15.67
N TYR A 456 -5.76 -2.60 -15.03
CA TYR A 456 -6.02 -1.23 -14.57
C TYR A 456 -6.71 -1.17 -13.20
N SER A 457 -6.59 -0.01 -12.54
CA SER A 457 -7.29 0.27 -11.30
C SER A 457 -7.73 1.74 -11.21
N ILE A 458 -8.65 2.03 -10.28
CA ILE A 458 -9.17 3.39 -10.06
C ILE A 458 -8.82 3.84 -8.64
N VAL A 459 -8.29 5.05 -8.54
CA VAL A 459 -8.13 5.77 -7.27
C VAL A 459 -9.17 6.88 -7.20
N PRO A 460 -10.08 6.85 -6.21
CA PRO A 460 -11.11 7.87 -6.07
C PRO A 460 -10.49 9.23 -5.76
N GLY A 461 -11.21 10.29 -6.13
CA GLY A 461 -10.84 11.68 -5.92
C GLY A 461 -11.92 12.46 -5.18
N ILE A 462 -11.60 13.71 -4.84
CA ILE A 462 -12.58 14.65 -4.29
C ILE A 462 -13.32 15.30 -5.47
N SER A 463 -14.64 15.09 -5.56
CA SER A 463 -15.45 15.71 -6.60
C SER A 463 -15.74 17.19 -6.29
N SER A 464 -16.03 17.98 -7.32
CA SER A 464 -16.27 19.42 -7.18
C SER A 464 -17.48 19.76 -6.31
N PHE A 465 -18.47 18.87 -6.18
CA PHE A 465 -19.61 19.12 -5.28
C PHE A 465 -19.22 19.02 -3.80
N GLN A 466 -18.27 18.14 -3.45
CA GLN A 466 -17.76 18.04 -2.07
C GLN A 466 -16.90 19.27 -1.74
N ALA A 467 -16.07 19.70 -2.70
CA ALA A 467 -15.32 20.93 -2.59
C ALA A 467 -16.24 22.15 -2.41
N ALA A 468 -17.34 22.19 -3.16
CA ALA A 468 -18.36 23.22 -3.02
C ALA A 468 -19.07 23.18 -1.66
N ALA A 469 -19.44 22.01 -1.16
CA ALA A 469 -20.00 21.84 0.17
C ALA A 469 -19.07 22.40 1.26
N ALA A 470 -17.77 22.07 1.17
CA ALA A 470 -16.75 22.57 2.08
C ALA A 470 -16.59 24.09 2.01
N TYR A 471 -16.51 24.65 0.79
CA TYR A 471 -16.42 26.10 0.58
C TYR A 471 -17.63 26.84 1.18
N LEU A 472 -18.84 26.36 0.87
CA LEU A 472 -20.09 26.93 1.38
C LEU A 472 -20.30 26.68 2.87
N LYS A 473 -19.44 25.87 3.52
CA LYS A 473 -19.61 25.39 4.89
C LYS A 473 -21.02 24.83 5.08
N SER A 474 -21.46 23.99 4.15
CA SER A 474 -22.83 23.48 4.07
C SER A 474 -22.80 21.95 4.00
N GLU A 475 -23.56 21.32 4.88
CA GLU A 475 -23.90 19.90 4.78
C GLU A 475 -25.09 19.78 3.83
N PHE A 476 -24.95 19.07 2.72
CA PHE A 476 -26.03 18.97 1.70
C PHE A 476 -27.18 18.02 2.08
N THR A 477 -27.05 17.34 3.21
CA THR A 477 -28.10 16.52 3.82
C THR A 477 -28.35 16.99 5.24
N ILE A 478 -29.51 17.60 5.49
CA ILE A 478 -29.88 18.17 6.78
C ILE A 478 -31.14 17.47 7.28
N PRO A 479 -31.14 16.94 8.52
CA PRO A 479 -32.32 16.32 9.12
C PRO A 479 -33.54 17.23 9.00
N GLU A 480 -34.69 16.63 8.65
CA GLU A 480 -35.99 17.31 8.51
C GLU A 480 -36.08 18.37 7.39
N VAL A 481 -35.00 18.58 6.62
CA VAL A 481 -34.97 19.51 5.47
C VAL A 481 -34.75 18.74 4.18
N VAL A 482 -33.64 18.01 4.09
CA VAL A 482 -33.24 17.30 2.88
C VAL A 482 -32.31 16.13 3.22
N GLN A 483 -32.58 14.95 2.67
CA GLN A 483 -31.79 13.74 2.94
C GLN A 483 -31.21 13.12 1.66
N SER A 484 -31.25 13.87 0.56
CA SER A 484 -30.82 13.38 -0.74
C SER A 484 -30.04 14.46 -1.48
N ILE A 485 -29.01 14.02 -2.21
CA ILE A 485 -28.23 14.83 -3.13
C ILE A 485 -28.42 14.25 -4.52
N ILE A 486 -28.82 15.07 -5.48
CA ILE A 486 -28.94 14.68 -6.88
C ILE A 486 -27.75 15.27 -7.64
N LEU A 487 -26.86 14.42 -8.12
CA LEU A 487 -25.76 14.80 -9.00
C LEU A 487 -26.24 14.63 -10.45
N THR A 488 -26.33 15.72 -11.20
CA THR A 488 -26.89 15.68 -12.56
C THR A 488 -26.26 16.74 -13.46
N ARG A 489 -26.71 16.84 -14.70
CA ARG A 489 -26.37 17.92 -15.64
C ARG A 489 -27.63 18.38 -16.37
N GLY A 490 -27.61 19.56 -16.95
CA GLY A 490 -28.63 20.00 -17.87
C GLY A 490 -28.48 19.34 -19.25
N ALA A 491 -29.59 19.28 -19.98
CA ALA A 491 -29.61 18.83 -21.37
C ALA A 491 -29.10 19.97 -22.28
N GLY A 492 -27.83 19.87 -22.69
CA GLY A 492 -27.23 20.72 -23.72
C GLY A 492 -27.46 20.15 -25.11
N LYS A 493 -26.40 20.09 -25.94
CA LYS A 493 -26.45 19.39 -27.24
C LYS A 493 -26.63 17.88 -27.08
N THR A 494 -26.08 17.31 -26.01
CA THR A 494 -26.23 15.89 -25.68
C THR A 494 -27.48 15.71 -24.81
N PRO A 495 -28.48 14.94 -25.28
CA PRO A 495 -29.70 14.70 -24.53
C PRO A 495 -29.41 13.94 -23.23
N LEU A 496 -30.35 14.01 -22.30
CA LEU A 496 -30.40 13.13 -21.13
C LEU A 496 -31.30 11.93 -21.43
N PRO A 497 -31.08 10.78 -20.75
CA PRO A 497 -32.07 9.71 -20.74
C PRO A 497 -33.46 10.22 -20.35
N GLU A 498 -34.51 9.58 -20.85
CA GLU A 498 -35.89 10.07 -20.68
C GLU A 498 -36.30 10.26 -19.21
N ASN A 499 -35.78 9.41 -18.32
CA ASN A 499 -36.07 9.41 -16.88
C ASN A 499 -35.14 10.31 -16.05
N GLU A 500 -34.21 11.02 -16.70
CA GLU A 500 -33.24 11.91 -16.06
C GLU A 500 -33.46 13.37 -16.47
N LYS A 501 -34.68 13.72 -16.91
CA LYS A 501 -35.03 15.11 -17.20
C LYS A 501 -34.93 15.95 -15.92
N LEU A 502 -34.37 17.15 -16.04
CA LEU A 502 -34.03 17.97 -14.89
C LEU A 502 -35.28 18.41 -14.10
N ASN A 503 -36.37 18.75 -14.78
CA ASN A 503 -37.64 19.08 -14.13
C ASN A 503 -38.23 17.87 -13.38
N GLU A 504 -38.15 16.66 -13.92
CA GLU A 504 -38.61 15.44 -13.23
C GLU A 504 -37.83 15.20 -11.94
N MET A 505 -36.50 15.35 -11.97
CA MET A 505 -35.67 15.25 -10.76
C MET A 505 -35.97 16.36 -9.74
N ALA A 506 -36.30 17.57 -10.21
CA ALA A 506 -36.62 18.71 -9.34
C ALA A 506 -37.89 18.50 -8.49
N LYS A 507 -38.79 17.58 -8.88
CA LYS A 507 -39.97 17.21 -8.08
C LYS A 507 -39.60 16.71 -6.68
N HIS A 508 -38.42 16.10 -6.52
CA HIS A 508 -37.95 15.59 -5.24
C HIS A 508 -37.53 16.69 -4.26
N LYS A 509 -37.31 17.92 -4.73
CA LYS A 509 -36.84 19.05 -3.92
C LYS A 509 -35.56 18.76 -3.10
N ALA A 510 -34.75 17.84 -3.58
CA ALA A 510 -33.46 17.46 -2.99
C ALA A 510 -32.41 18.57 -3.18
N THR A 511 -31.23 18.43 -2.58
CA THR A 511 -30.10 19.30 -2.93
C THR A 511 -29.60 18.87 -4.30
N MET A 512 -29.68 19.73 -5.31
CA MET A 512 -29.26 19.41 -6.68
C MET A 512 -27.89 20.02 -6.96
N CYS A 513 -26.92 19.20 -7.36
CA CYS A 513 -25.63 19.62 -7.87
C CYS A 513 -25.60 19.38 -9.39
N ILE A 514 -25.63 20.47 -10.14
CA ILE A 514 -25.84 20.47 -11.59
C ILE A 514 -24.53 20.86 -12.29
N PHE A 515 -23.92 19.86 -12.92
CA PHE A 515 -22.66 19.96 -13.66
C PHE A 515 -22.92 20.40 -15.12
N LEU A 516 -21.88 20.86 -15.81
CA LEU A 516 -21.87 21.07 -17.28
C LEU A 516 -23.02 21.94 -17.83
N SER A 517 -23.52 22.90 -17.04
CA SER A 517 -24.79 23.59 -17.33
C SER A 517 -24.72 25.11 -17.43
N ALA A 518 -23.53 25.72 -17.29
CA ALA A 518 -23.38 27.18 -17.27
C ALA A 518 -23.99 27.86 -18.50
N THR A 519 -23.71 27.35 -19.70
CA THR A 519 -24.19 27.93 -20.97
C THR A 519 -25.70 27.77 -21.19
N ILE A 520 -26.35 26.87 -20.45
CA ILE A 520 -27.79 26.57 -20.53
C ILE A 520 -28.55 27.00 -19.27
N ALA A 521 -27.97 27.90 -18.47
CA ALA A 521 -28.52 28.35 -17.19
C ALA A 521 -29.98 28.83 -17.25
N LYS A 522 -30.39 29.48 -18.35
CA LYS A 522 -31.78 29.95 -18.53
C LYS A 522 -32.77 28.77 -18.59
N SER A 523 -32.40 27.69 -19.28
CA SER A 523 -33.21 26.48 -19.38
C SER A 523 -33.23 25.73 -18.05
N VAL A 524 -32.07 25.61 -17.39
CA VAL A 524 -31.95 25.03 -16.05
C VAL A 524 -32.86 25.77 -15.06
N GLN A 525 -32.75 27.10 -14.98
CA GLN A 525 -33.58 27.91 -14.11
C GLN A 525 -35.08 27.69 -14.37
N ALA A 526 -35.51 27.72 -15.64
CA ALA A 526 -36.92 27.53 -15.98
C ALA A 526 -37.46 26.17 -15.52
N GLN A 527 -36.71 25.09 -15.78
CA GLN A 527 -37.09 23.72 -15.39
C GLN A 527 -37.14 23.54 -13.87
N LEU A 528 -36.21 24.14 -13.13
CA LEU A 528 -36.20 24.07 -11.68
C LEU A 528 -37.35 24.87 -11.05
N LEU A 529 -37.71 26.03 -11.62
CA LEU A 529 -38.83 26.88 -11.16
C LEU A 529 -40.21 26.22 -11.32
N GLU A 530 -40.32 25.12 -12.07
CA GLU A 530 -41.54 24.31 -12.13
C GLU A 530 -41.87 23.65 -10.77
N HIS A 531 -40.85 23.43 -9.92
CA HIS A 531 -41.00 22.65 -8.67
C HIS A 531 -40.37 23.31 -7.43
N TYR A 532 -39.25 24.03 -7.58
CA TYR A 532 -38.63 24.81 -6.52
C TYR A 532 -39.24 26.22 -6.43
N ALA A 533 -39.29 26.77 -5.22
CA ALA A 533 -39.72 28.15 -5.01
C ALA A 533 -38.69 29.13 -5.64
N PRO A 534 -39.12 30.29 -6.17
CA PRO A 534 -38.22 31.30 -6.71
C PRO A 534 -37.11 31.76 -5.74
N GLU A 535 -37.41 31.73 -4.43
CA GLU A 535 -36.52 32.11 -3.33
C GLU A 535 -35.55 31.01 -2.91
N THR A 536 -35.68 29.80 -3.46
CA THR A 536 -34.81 28.66 -3.12
C THR A 536 -33.35 29.07 -3.26
N PRO A 537 -32.49 28.82 -2.25
CA PRO A 537 -31.09 29.18 -2.33
C PRO A 537 -30.38 28.55 -3.53
N VAL A 538 -29.53 29.32 -4.17
CA VAL A 538 -28.61 28.86 -5.22
C VAL A 538 -27.18 29.30 -4.94
N ALA A 539 -26.23 28.45 -5.26
CA ALA A 539 -24.81 28.76 -5.31
C ALA A 539 -24.26 28.40 -6.69
N VAL A 540 -23.50 29.32 -7.28
CA VAL A 540 -22.80 29.13 -8.55
C VAL A 540 -21.30 29.22 -8.25
N LEU A 541 -20.60 28.11 -8.42
CA LEU A 541 -19.19 28.00 -8.07
C LEU A 541 -18.37 27.78 -9.35
N TYR A 542 -17.56 28.77 -9.69
CA TYR A 542 -16.61 28.70 -10.78
C TYR A 542 -15.25 28.28 -10.23
N ARG A 543 -14.70 27.19 -10.78
CA ARG A 543 -13.36 26.68 -10.45
C ARG A 543 -13.06 26.69 -8.94
N VAL A 544 -13.99 26.16 -8.14
CA VAL A 544 -13.79 26.06 -6.67
C VAL A 544 -12.45 25.40 -6.36
N THR A 545 -11.71 25.94 -5.38
CA THR A 545 -10.35 25.55 -4.97
C THR A 545 -9.21 25.98 -5.91
N TRP A 546 -9.50 26.54 -7.08
CA TRP A 546 -8.46 27.13 -7.93
C TRP A 546 -8.09 28.54 -7.45
N LYS A 547 -6.92 29.04 -7.86
CA LYS A 547 -6.45 30.40 -7.55
C LYS A 547 -7.41 31.49 -8.06
N ASP A 548 -8.14 31.23 -9.14
CA ASP A 548 -9.15 32.10 -9.74
C ASP A 548 -10.59 31.70 -9.39
N GLU A 549 -10.78 31.01 -8.25
CA GLU A 549 -12.12 30.62 -7.81
C GLU A 549 -13.05 31.83 -7.64
N ALA A 550 -14.31 31.65 -8.02
CA ALA A 550 -15.34 32.65 -7.80
C ALA A 550 -16.65 31.97 -7.39
N VAL A 551 -17.26 32.44 -6.31
CA VAL A 551 -18.48 31.86 -5.75
C VAL A 551 -19.53 32.93 -5.59
N PHE A 552 -20.70 32.66 -6.16
CA PHE A 552 -21.85 33.55 -6.16
C PHE A 552 -23.02 32.84 -5.51
N THR A 553 -23.68 33.51 -4.56
CA THR A 553 -24.88 33.00 -3.90
C THR A 553 -26.07 33.92 -4.21
N GLY A 554 -27.26 33.34 -4.26
CA GLY A 554 -28.47 34.09 -4.55
C GLY A 554 -29.72 33.22 -4.43
N GLN A 555 -30.76 33.59 -5.16
CA GLN A 555 -32.02 32.85 -5.24
C GLN A 555 -32.19 32.23 -6.63
N LEU A 556 -32.96 31.15 -6.73
CA LEU A 556 -33.17 30.42 -7.97
C LEU A 556 -33.68 31.32 -9.11
N LYS A 557 -34.53 32.31 -8.80
CA LYS A 557 -35.01 33.30 -9.80
C LYS A 557 -33.90 34.13 -10.46
N ASP A 558 -32.73 34.22 -9.83
CA ASP A 558 -31.59 35.02 -10.27
C ASP A 558 -30.46 34.19 -10.90
N LEU A 559 -30.57 32.85 -10.92
CA LEU A 559 -29.50 31.92 -11.37
C LEU A 559 -28.92 32.30 -12.74
N ALA A 560 -29.77 32.48 -13.76
CA ALA A 560 -29.31 32.81 -15.10
C ALA A 560 -28.73 34.22 -15.19
N GLN A 561 -29.15 35.13 -14.32
CA GLN A 561 -28.60 36.49 -14.24
C GLN A 561 -27.19 36.46 -13.64
N ILE A 562 -27.01 35.74 -12.51
CA ILE A 562 -25.72 35.55 -11.84
C ILE A 562 -24.67 35.00 -12.82
N ILE A 563 -25.01 33.96 -13.59
CA ILE A 563 -24.09 33.35 -14.54
C ILE A 563 -23.71 34.31 -15.67
N ARG A 564 -24.67 35.08 -16.19
CA ARG A 564 -24.43 36.04 -17.28
C ARG A 564 -23.56 37.22 -16.84
N ASP A 565 -23.88 37.83 -15.71
CA ASP A 565 -23.18 39.04 -15.23
C ASP A 565 -21.71 38.76 -14.91
N ASN A 566 -21.43 37.55 -14.43
CA ASN A 566 -20.08 37.10 -14.11
C ASN A 566 -19.39 36.38 -15.28
N LYS A 567 -20.03 36.33 -16.46
CA LYS A 567 -19.48 35.76 -17.70
C LYS A 567 -18.98 34.31 -17.54
N LEU A 568 -19.70 33.50 -16.77
CA LEU A 568 -19.31 32.13 -16.47
C LEU A 568 -19.70 31.21 -17.64
N THR A 569 -18.72 30.64 -18.33
CA THR A 569 -18.94 29.83 -19.54
C THR A 569 -18.54 28.37 -19.40
N LEU A 570 -17.52 28.06 -18.60
CA LEU A 570 -16.97 26.71 -18.39
C LEU A 570 -16.68 26.45 -16.91
N THR A 571 -16.44 25.18 -16.55
CA THR A 571 -15.98 24.76 -15.21
C THR A 571 -16.76 25.40 -14.04
N THR A 572 -18.09 25.39 -14.18
CA THR A 572 -19.01 25.97 -13.20
C THR A 572 -19.95 24.87 -12.69
N LEU A 573 -20.05 24.76 -11.36
CA LEU A 573 -21.02 23.93 -10.67
C LEU A 573 -22.17 24.81 -10.17
N VAL A 574 -23.41 24.39 -10.42
CA VAL A 574 -24.61 25.04 -9.86
C VAL A 574 -25.16 24.14 -8.77
N ILE A 575 -25.46 24.71 -7.61
CA ILE A 575 -26.07 24.01 -6.48
C ILE A 575 -27.37 24.71 -6.11
N VAL A 576 -28.46 23.96 -6.04
CA VAL A 576 -29.79 24.47 -5.70
C VAL A 576 -30.37 23.65 -4.55
N GLY A 577 -30.88 24.31 -3.53
CA GLY A 577 -31.61 23.67 -2.44
C GLY A 577 -31.46 24.35 -1.09
N ASP A 578 -32.37 24.02 -0.18
CA ASP A 578 -32.48 24.65 1.14
C ASP A 578 -31.31 24.32 2.09
N ALA A 579 -30.47 23.33 1.73
CA ALA A 579 -29.25 23.03 2.48
C ALA A 579 -28.23 24.18 2.48
N ILE A 580 -28.25 25.03 1.45
CA ILE A 580 -27.32 26.15 1.34
C ILE A 580 -27.66 27.19 2.40
N GLY A 581 -26.75 27.38 3.35
CA GLY A 581 -26.91 28.35 4.44
C GLY A 581 -27.82 27.89 5.58
N ALA A 582 -28.36 26.67 5.56
CA ALA A 582 -29.11 26.13 6.68
C ALA A 582 -28.19 25.85 7.88
N ARG A 583 -28.62 26.29 9.07
CA ARG A 583 -27.89 26.22 10.36
C ARG A 583 -28.75 25.72 11.51
N LYS A 584 -29.98 25.32 11.20
CA LYS A 584 -30.96 24.80 12.17
C LYS A 584 -31.09 23.29 11.96
N ASN A 585 -31.53 22.59 12.99
CA ASN A 585 -31.77 21.13 13.06
C ASN A 585 -30.54 20.33 13.49
N ARG A 586 -30.71 19.56 14.56
CA ARG A 586 -29.65 18.79 15.22
C ARG A 586 -29.81 17.32 14.85
N SER A 587 -28.73 16.70 14.35
CA SER A 587 -28.70 15.25 14.13
C SER A 587 -28.89 14.47 15.44
N HIS A 588 -29.67 13.39 15.37
CA HIS A 588 -29.81 12.44 16.48
C HIS A 588 -28.53 11.62 16.73
N LEU A 589 -27.57 11.61 15.80
CA LEU A 589 -26.29 10.89 15.93
C LEU A 589 -25.53 11.28 17.21
N TYR A 590 -25.55 12.56 17.56
CA TYR A 590 -24.91 13.09 18.77
C TYR A 590 -25.93 13.54 19.83
N SER A 591 -27.19 13.13 19.71
CA SER A 591 -28.17 13.40 20.76
C SER A 591 -27.90 12.48 21.95
N PRO A 592 -27.73 13.02 23.18
CA PRO A 592 -27.49 12.20 24.37
C PRO A 592 -28.67 11.29 24.70
N GLU A 593 -29.88 11.66 24.23
CA GLU A 593 -31.12 10.93 24.46
C GLU A 593 -31.36 9.80 23.43
N TRP A 594 -30.57 9.75 22.35
CA TRP A 594 -30.75 8.77 21.29
C TRP A 594 -29.86 7.55 21.51
N LYS A 595 -30.50 6.38 21.64
CA LYS A 595 -29.81 5.10 21.83
C LYS A 595 -29.37 4.53 20.49
N HIS A 596 -28.13 4.05 20.43
CA HIS A 596 -27.60 3.31 19.28
C HIS A 596 -26.57 2.28 19.76
N THR A 597 -25.98 1.52 18.83
CA THR A 597 -25.10 0.37 19.10
C THR A 597 -23.96 0.66 20.08
N PHE A 598 -23.47 1.90 20.14
CA PHE A 598 -22.39 2.33 21.05
C PHE A 598 -22.87 3.16 22.26
N ARG A 599 -24.19 3.42 22.37
CA ARG A 599 -24.84 4.14 23.48
C ARG A 599 -26.13 3.40 23.85
N THR A 600 -25.98 2.29 24.56
CA THR A 600 -27.09 1.36 24.89
C THR A 600 -27.92 1.82 26.09
N GLY A 601 -27.47 2.83 26.83
CA GLY A 601 -28.12 3.29 28.06
C GLY A 601 -28.14 2.22 29.18
N LYS A 602 -27.36 1.15 29.04
CA LYS A 602 -27.15 0.14 30.10
C LYS A 602 -25.85 0.45 30.81
N THR A 603 -25.92 0.73 32.11
CA THR A 603 -24.77 0.69 33.00
C THR A 603 -24.16 -0.71 32.89
N LEU A 604 -22.87 -0.80 32.54
CA LEU A 604 -22.13 -2.06 32.64
C LEU A 604 -22.31 -2.56 34.08
N LYS A 605 -22.99 -3.71 34.23
CA LYS A 605 -23.00 -4.40 35.51
C LYS A 605 -21.56 -4.84 35.77
N VAL A 606 -20.99 -4.31 36.84
CA VAL A 606 -19.67 -4.66 37.37
C VAL A 606 -19.58 -6.16 37.58
#